data_AF-A0A1S1RIU4-F1
#
_entry.id   AF-A0A1S1RIU4-F1
#
_cell.length_a   1.000
_cell.length_b   1.000
_cell.length_c   1.000
_cell.angle_alpha   90.00
_cell.angle_beta   90.00
_cell.angle_gamma   90.00
#
_symmetry.space_group_name_H-M   'P 1'
#
loop_
_entity.id
_entity.type
_entity.pdbx_description
1 polymer ?
#
loop_
_entity_poly.entity_id
_entity_poly.type
_entity_poly.pdbx_seq_one_letter_code
_entity_poly.pdbx_strand_id
1 'polypeptide(L)'
;MKSWILVGGAFALVVVVVIAGVILAGGGDAGGTSSTPPRLAALMDRTGCQGKVDTEQFFVLEAVSCKTTDGSYRSIATFANRADRDAWVGFVKGSGYPVEHGELWAVSGTDQGAVRAYADAIG
;
A
#
# COMPACT_ATOMS: atom_id res chain seq x y z
N MET A 1 11.17 44.49 27.34
CA MET A 1 9.94 44.68 28.13
C MET A 1 8.94 43.64 27.59
N LYS A 2 8.97 42.38 28.01
CA LYS A 2 8.41 41.76 29.23
C LYS A 2 6.93 42.14 29.45
N SER A 3 6.03 41.32 28.92
CA SER A 3 4.68 41.13 29.46
C SER A 3 4.31 39.66 29.34
N TRP A 4 4.01 39.08 30.50
CA TRP A 4 3.61 37.71 30.75
C TRP A 4 2.11 37.71 30.91
N ILE A 5 1.40 36.77 30.27
CA ILE A 5 0.04 36.41 30.69
C ILE A 5 -0.01 34.89 30.81
N LEU A 6 -0.01 34.45 32.08
CA LEU A 6 -0.36 33.12 32.54
C LEU A 6 -1.80 33.20 33.07
N VAL A 7 -2.74 32.50 32.44
CA VAL A 7 -4.02 32.04 33.00
C VAL A 7 -4.36 30.79 32.17
N GLY A 8 -4.41 29.56 32.68
CA GLY A 8 -5.11 29.11 33.87
C GLY A 8 -6.39 28.40 33.41
N GLY A 9 -6.29 27.11 33.06
CA GLY A 9 -7.41 26.33 32.51
C GLY A 9 -7.28 24.86 32.89
N ALA A 10 -7.70 24.57 34.12
CA ALA A 10 -7.70 23.27 34.78
C ALA A 10 -8.77 22.32 34.20
N PHE A 11 -8.37 21.06 34.00
CA PHE A 11 -9.12 19.81 34.18
C PHE A 11 -10.50 19.63 33.52
N ALA A 12 -10.56 18.72 32.55
CA ALA A 12 -11.67 17.76 32.45
C ALA A 12 -11.16 16.47 31.79
N LEU A 13 -10.57 15.60 32.60
CA LEU A 13 -10.17 14.24 32.24
C LEU A 13 -11.45 13.38 32.35
N VAL A 14 -12.16 13.19 31.24
CA VAL A 14 -13.34 12.30 31.21
C VAL A 14 -12.87 10.92 30.76
N VAL A 15 -12.50 10.09 31.73
CA VAL A 15 -12.34 8.64 31.56
C VAL A 15 -13.73 8.01 31.51
N VAL A 16 -14.17 7.60 30.33
CA VAL A 16 -15.33 6.70 30.21
C VAL A 16 -14.82 5.28 30.13
N VAL A 17 -14.81 4.60 31.28
CA VAL A 17 -14.68 3.14 31.39
C VAL A 17 -16.08 2.56 31.52
N VAL A 18 -16.51 1.76 30.55
CA VAL A 18 -17.65 0.84 30.63
C VAL A 18 -17.17 -0.46 29.98
N ILE A 19 -16.58 -1.37 30.76
CA ILE A 19 -17.19 -2.50 31.50
C ILE A 19 -17.75 -3.61 30.59
N ALA A 20 -16.95 -4.69 30.55
CA ALA A 20 -17.30 -6.11 30.62
C ALA A 20 -18.28 -6.74 29.61
N GLY A 21 -17.72 -7.67 28.84
CA GLY A 21 -18.12 -9.08 28.94
C GLY A 21 -18.62 -9.73 27.64
N VAL A 22 -18.19 -10.99 27.45
CA VAL A 22 -18.66 -12.01 26.47
C VAL A 22 -17.93 -11.88 25.11
N ILE A 23 -17.04 -12.80 24.69
CA ILE A 23 -17.20 -14.25 24.47
C ILE A 23 -15.87 -15.02 24.71
N LEU A 24 -15.95 -16.14 25.43
CA LEU A 24 -14.94 -17.20 25.48
C LEU A 24 -14.93 -18.03 24.19
N ALA A 25 -13.73 -18.44 23.76
CA ALA A 25 -13.47 -19.63 22.95
C ALA A 25 -13.96 -19.67 21.48
N GLY A 26 -13.10 -19.16 20.59
CA GLY A 26 -12.69 -19.87 19.38
C GLY A 26 -11.17 -19.72 19.33
N GLY A 27 -10.36 -20.78 19.46
CA GLY A 27 -10.35 -21.88 18.52
C GLY A 27 -9.65 -21.37 17.27
N GLY A 28 -8.37 -21.70 17.14
CA GLY A 28 -7.41 -21.00 16.30
C GLY A 28 -7.86 -20.76 14.86
N ASP A 29 -7.58 -19.54 14.41
CA ASP A 29 -7.00 -19.34 13.10
C ASP A 29 -5.82 -18.39 13.29
N ALA A 30 -4.68 -18.97 13.73
CA ALA A 30 -3.41 -18.57 13.14
C ALA A 30 -3.40 -19.02 11.67
N GLY A 31 -4.44 -18.65 10.91
CA GLY A 31 -4.45 -18.59 9.48
C GLY A 31 -3.53 -17.44 9.15
N GLY A 32 -2.23 -17.71 9.23
CA GLY A 32 -1.30 -17.06 8.33
C GLY A 32 -1.84 -17.39 6.96
N THR A 33 -2.71 -16.54 6.44
CA THR A 33 -3.04 -16.52 5.03
C THR A 33 -1.68 -16.42 4.37
N SER A 34 -1.21 -17.54 3.85
CA SER A 34 -0.13 -17.53 2.89
C SER A 34 -0.72 -16.73 1.75
N SER A 35 -0.51 -15.42 1.81
CA SER A 35 -1.05 -14.48 0.85
C SER A 35 -0.38 -14.90 -0.45
N THR A 36 -1.13 -15.64 -1.25
CA THR A 36 -0.65 -16.08 -2.54
C THR A 36 -0.48 -14.80 -3.35
N PRO A 37 0.70 -14.56 -3.94
CA PRO A 37 0.90 -13.36 -4.74
C PRO A 37 -0.24 -13.22 -5.77
N PRO A 38 -0.85 -12.04 -5.89
CA PRO A 38 -1.87 -11.83 -6.91
C PRO A 38 -1.24 -12.07 -8.27
N ARG A 39 -1.98 -12.72 -9.18
CA ARG A 39 -1.53 -12.92 -10.56
C ARG A 39 -1.47 -11.57 -11.26
N LEU A 40 -0.34 -11.22 -11.87
CA LEU A 40 -0.18 -9.92 -12.54
C LEU A 40 -1.24 -9.70 -13.63
N ALA A 41 -1.59 -10.76 -14.38
CA ALA A 41 -2.65 -10.71 -15.38
C ALA A 41 -4.00 -10.21 -14.81
N ALA A 42 -4.35 -10.62 -13.59
CA ALA A 42 -5.59 -10.15 -12.95
C ALA A 42 -5.52 -8.65 -12.56
N LEU A 43 -4.32 -8.15 -12.21
CA LEU A 43 -4.10 -6.73 -11.93
C LEU A 43 -4.14 -5.90 -13.22
N MET A 44 -3.58 -6.43 -14.31
CA MET A 44 -3.64 -5.83 -15.64
C MET A 44 -5.08 -5.68 -16.12
N ASP A 45 -5.91 -6.70 -15.94
CA ASP A 45 -7.33 -6.68 -16.34
C ASP A 45 -8.13 -5.61 -15.57
N ARG A 46 -7.89 -5.46 -14.26
CA ARG A 46 -8.58 -4.43 -13.43
C ARG A 46 -8.20 -3.00 -13.81
N THR A 47 -6.95 -2.81 -14.22
CA THR A 47 -6.38 -1.47 -14.49
C THR A 47 -6.41 -1.10 -15.97
N GLY A 48 -6.71 -2.04 -16.87
CA GLY A 48 -6.58 -1.86 -18.32
C GLY A 48 -5.14 -1.73 -18.79
N CYS A 49 -4.16 -2.02 -17.92
CA CYS A 49 -2.74 -1.92 -18.23
C CYS A 49 -2.32 -3.06 -19.15
N GLN A 50 -2.03 -2.74 -20.42
CA GLN A 50 -1.53 -3.70 -21.40
C GLN A 50 -0.05 -3.44 -21.67
N GLY A 51 0.78 -4.48 -21.56
CA GLY A 51 2.22 -4.38 -21.72
C GLY A 51 2.89 -5.74 -21.75
N LYS A 52 4.21 -5.74 -21.92
CA LYS A 52 5.01 -6.97 -21.78
C LYS A 52 5.24 -7.24 -20.30
N VAL A 53 4.96 -8.46 -19.87
CA VAL A 53 5.33 -8.94 -18.55
C VAL A 53 6.85 -9.15 -18.52
N ASP A 54 7.48 -8.62 -17.49
CA ASP A 54 8.88 -8.78 -17.17
C ASP A 54 9.01 -9.57 -15.87
N THR A 55 9.80 -10.64 -15.91
CA THR A 55 10.05 -11.55 -14.78
C THR A 55 11.51 -11.54 -14.35
N GLU A 56 12.37 -10.73 -14.99
CA GLU A 56 13.83 -10.72 -14.75
C GLU A 56 14.29 -9.53 -13.90
N GLN A 57 13.39 -8.95 -13.09
CA GLN A 57 13.72 -7.81 -12.23
C GLN A 57 14.03 -8.25 -10.79
N PHE A 58 15.05 -7.63 -10.19
CA PHE A 58 15.36 -7.83 -8.77
C PHE A 58 14.13 -7.54 -7.89
N PHE A 59 13.90 -8.38 -6.88
CA PHE A 59 12.78 -8.30 -5.92
C PHE A 59 11.40 -8.64 -6.48
N VAL A 60 11.20 -8.63 -7.79
CA VAL A 60 9.88 -8.72 -8.41
C VAL A 60 9.61 -10.16 -8.89
N LEU A 61 8.40 -10.66 -8.64
CA LEU A 61 7.94 -11.93 -9.20
C LEU A 61 7.49 -11.75 -10.65
N GLU A 62 6.58 -10.81 -10.88
CA GLU A 62 6.12 -10.39 -12.20
C GLU A 62 5.88 -8.88 -12.16
N ALA A 63 6.38 -8.14 -13.17
CA ALA A 63 6.03 -6.75 -13.39
C ALA A 63 5.53 -6.51 -14.82
N VAL A 64 4.75 -5.44 -14.99
CA VAL A 64 4.41 -4.90 -16.30
C VAL A 64 4.59 -3.40 -16.25
N SER A 65 5.19 -2.84 -17.29
CA SER A 65 5.17 -1.42 -17.54
C SER A 65 4.24 -1.13 -18.71
N CYS A 66 3.22 -0.30 -18.47
CA CYS A 66 2.34 0.20 -19.52
C CYS A 66 2.54 1.70 -19.71
N LYS A 67 2.41 2.11 -20.97
CA LYS A 67 2.30 3.52 -21.33
C LYS A 67 0.81 3.82 -21.52
N THR A 68 0.28 4.71 -20.71
CA THR A 68 -1.12 5.13 -20.81
C THR A 68 -1.32 6.06 -22.00
N THR A 69 -2.58 6.26 -22.43
CA THR A 69 -2.91 7.08 -23.62
C THR A 69 -2.55 8.56 -23.48
N ASP A 70 -2.44 9.05 -22.25
CA ASP A 70 -1.92 10.38 -21.89
C ASP A 70 -0.38 10.47 -21.99
N GLY A 71 0.30 9.37 -22.32
CA GLY A 71 1.75 9.28 -22.43
C GLY A 71 2.49 9.01 -21.12
N SER A 72 1.78 8.90 -20.00
CA SER A 72 2.37 8.58 -18.69
C SER A 72 2.86 7.12 -18.63
N TYR A 73 3.90 6.87 -17.84
CA TYR A 73 4.39 5.51 -17.58
C TYR A 73 3.89 5.03 -16.23
N ARG A 74 3.39 3.79 -16.21
CA ARG A 74 2.99 3.11 -14.97
C ARG A 74 3.54 1.70 -14.94
N SER A 75 3.99 1.29 -13.77
CA SER A 75 4.48 -0.05 -13.52
C SER A 75 3.63 -0.70 -12.44
N ILE A 76 3.18 -1.93 -12.67
CA ILE A 76 2.55 -2.78 -11.67
C ILE A 76 3.50 -3.93 -11.42
N ALA A 77 3.85 -4.17 -10.16
CA ALA A 77 4.73 -5.26 -9.75
C ALA A 77 4.04 -6.13 -8.70
N THR A 78 4.31 -7.43 -8.76
CA THR A 78 3.89 -8.43 -7.78
C THR A 78 5.12 -9.06 -7.13
N PHE A 79 4.96 -9.54 -5.90
CA PHE A 79 6.09 -9.95 -5.07
C PHE A 79 5.82 -11.29 -4.41
N ALA A 80 6.88 -12.09 -4.25
CA ALA A 80 6.78 -13.37 -3.54
C ALA A 80 6.55 -13.18 -2.04
N ASN A 81 7.02 -12.07 -1.46
CA ASN A 81 6.90 -11.77 -0.03
C ASN A 81 6.88 -10.24 0.23
N ARG A 82 6.55 -9.86 1.46
CA ARG A 82 6.44 -8.45 1.87
C ARG A 82 7.80 -7.73 1.93
N ALA A 83 8.87 -8.43 2.29
CA ALA A 83 10.20 -7.82 2.40
C ALA A 83 10.72 -7.33 1.04
N ASP A 84 10.54 -8.13 -0.02
CA ASP A 84 10.90 -7.75 -1.38
C ASP A 84 10.05 -6.59 -1.89
N ARG A 85 8.74 -6.62 -1.60
CA ARG A 85 7.82 -5.51 -1.90
C ARG A 85 8.25 -4.22 -1.21
N ASP A 86 8.57 -4.27 0.08
CA ASP A 86 8.95 -3.10 0.87
C ASP A 86 10.31 -2.54 0.42
N ALA A 87 11.26 -3.41 0.07
CA ALA A 87 12.55 -3.01 -0.51
C ALA A 87 12.36 -2.29 -1.86
N TRP A 88 11.52 -2.84 -2.75
CA TRP A 88 11.19 -2.22 -4.02
C TRP A 88 10.48 -0.88 -3.84
N VAL A 89 9.49 -0.80 -2.95
CA VAL A 89 8.79 0.45 -2.61
C VAL A 89 9.78 1.51 -2.09
N GLY A 90 10.71 1.11 -1.22
CA GLY A 90 11.76 1.99 -0.71
C GLY A 90 12.66 2.53 -1.84
N PHE A 91 13.09 1.68 -2.76
CA PHE A 91 13.88 2.06 -3.92
C PHE A 91 13.14 3.06 -4.83
N VAL A 92 11.87 2.80 -5.14
CA VAL A 92 11.03 3.66 -6.00
C VAL A 92 10.81 5.02 -5.34
N LYS A 93 10.47 5.05 -4.05
CA LYS A 93 10.34 6.31 -3.28
C LYS A 93 11.65 7.09 -3.24
N GLY A 94 12.77 6.40 -2.99
CA GLY A 94 14.10 7.00 -2.98
C GLY A 94 14.50 7.60 -4.33
N SER A 95 13.94 7.10 -5.42
CA SER A 95 14.11 7.62 -6.78
C SER A 95 13.16 8.78 -7.12
N GLY A 96 12.27 9.18 -6.18
CA GLY A 96 11.36 10.30 -6.34
C GLY A 96 10.05 9.99 -7.08
N TYR A 97 9.76 8.71 -7.36
CA TYR A 97 8.53 8.32 -8.04
C TYR A 97 7.40 8.07 -7.04
N PRO A 98 6.16 8.51 -7.34
CA PRO A 98 4.99 8.11 -6.59
C PRO A 98 4.79 6.60 -6.63
N VAL A 99 4.39 6.03 -5.49
CA VAL A 99 4.14 4.60 -5.35
C VAL A 99 3.02 4.35 -4.34
N GLU A 100 2.17 3.40 -4.67
CA GLU A 100 1.13 2.84 -3.80
C GLU A 100 1.30 1.32 -3.74
N HIS A 101 0.91 0.69 -2.64
CA HIS A 101 1.13 -0.74 -2.45
C HIS A 101 0.07 -1.42 -1.58
N GLY A 102 -0.24 -2.67 -1.93
CA GLY A 102 -1.05 -3.58 -1.11
C GLY A 102 -0.18 -4.65 -0.46
N GLU A 103 -0.71 -5.85 -0.24
CA GLU A 103 0.01 -6.86 0.52
C GLU A 103 1.23 -7.46 -0.22
N LEU A 104 1.05 -7.83 -1.48
CA LEU A 104 2.09 -8.44 -2.34
C LEU A 104 2.10 -7.87 -3.74
N TRP A 105 1.65 -6.62 -3.86
CA TRP A 105 1.67 -5.86 -5.11
C TRP A 105 2.05 -4.41 -4.81
N ALA A 106 2.60 -3.73 -5.81
CA ALA A 106 2.85 -2.30 -5.77
C ALA A 106 2.65 -1.70 -7.16
N VAL A 107 2.29 -0.42 -7.20
CA VAL A 107 2.13 0.37 -8.42
C VAL A 107 2.98 1.61 -8.30
N SER A 108 3.75 1.92 -9.34
CA SER A 108 4.49 3.18 -9.45
C SER A 108 4.25 3.86 -10.79
N GLY A 109 4.62 5.12 -10.89
CA GLY A 109 4.51 5.88 -12.15
C GLY A 109 5.05 7.28 -12.00
N THR A 110 4.76 8.16 -12.95
CA THR A 110 5.20 9.57 -12.92
C THR A 110 4.19 10.53 -12.30
N ASP A 111 2.94 10.10 -12.13
CA ASP A 111 1.83 10.93 -11.66
C ASP A 111 1.11 10.26 -10.48
N GLN A 112 1.09 10.92 -9.32
CA GLN A 112 0.51 10.40 -8.07
C GLN A 112 -0.99 10.13 -8.20
N GLY A 113 -1.72 10.99 -8.93
CA GLY A 113 -3.17 10.90 -9.03
C GLY A 113 -3.63 9.57 -9.61
N ALA A 114 -3.02 9.15 -10.72
CA ALA A 114 -3.39 7.88 -11.32
C ALA A 114 -2.57 6.67 -10.82
N VAL A 115 -1.46 6.86 -10.07
CA VAL A 115 -0.91 5.75 -9.27
C VAL A 115 -1.95 5.34 -8.22
N ARG A 116 -2.56 6.32 -7.55
CA ARG A 116 -3.63 6.08 -6.59
C ARG A 116 -4.87 5.47 -7.24
N ALA A 117 -5.29 5.96 -8.41
CA ALA A 117 -6.42 5.35 -9.13
C ALA A 117 -6.19 3.87 -9.48
N TYR A 118 -4.96 3.49 -9.84
CA TYR A 118 -4.61 2.09 -10.08
C TYR A 118 -4.62 1.26 -8.80
N ALA A 119 -4.07 1.79 -7.72
CA ALA A 119 -4.14 1.15 -6.41
C ALA A 119 -5.59 0.91 -5.97
N ASP A 120 -6.45 1.92 -6.12
CA ASP A 120 -7.88 1.81 -5.80
C ASP A 120 -8.60 0.78 -6.68
N ALA A 121 -8.23 0.68 -7.97
CA ALA A 121 -8.78 -0.33 -8.89
C ALA A 121 -8.32 -1.77 -8.58
N ILE A 122 -7.14 -1.92 -7.98
CA ILE A 122 -6.62 -3.21 -7.55
C ILE A 122 -7.29 -3.64 -6.23
N GLY A 123 -7.45 -2.72 -5.27
CA GLY A 123 -7.96 -2.98 -3.91
C GLY A 123 -6.91 -3.58 -2.97
#